data_AF-A0A1M3E0A5-F1
#
_entry.id   AF-A0A1M3E0A5-F1
#
_cell.length_a   1.000
_cell.length_b   1.000
_cell.length_c   1.000
_cell.angle_alpha   90.00
_cell.angle_beta   90.00
_cell.angle_gamma   90.00
#
_symmetry.space_group_name_H-M   'P 1'
#
loop_
_entity.id
_entity.type
_entity.pdbx_description
1 polymer ?
#
loop_
_entity_poly.entity_id
_entity_poly.type
_entity_poly.pdbx_seq_one_letter_code
_entity_poly.pdbx_strand_id
1 'polypeptide(L)'
;MNTNAFLSVVLMVLGTCLLSGQESYKTLIYKGNQNFDKKNYDAASSRYAEAAKVNEKDFTAHYNLGNALYKNGKYDEAKAEFEKAEKLSQTLPDKSAALYNLGNAHMQLRDTEKASQLYKQALKQDPYNEVIRKNYEIAKLKEKEKQQQQQKNKSGNGGDHDQKDQKKGDEKGNLPKQEQGNGEQNKGQGKGNDPNKNNDNSEDQMPKDLENAILNRVENKERETAKRILNKNSYSMPQSNEKDW
;
A
#
# COMPACT_ATOMS: atom_id res chain seq x y z
N MET A 1 52.60 40.27 -23.76
CA MET A 1 51.36 40.06 -22.99
C MET A 1 51.59 38.91 -22.03
N ASN A 2 51.37 39.10 -20.73
CA ASN A 2 51.61 38.09 -19.70
C ASN A 2 50.54 36.97 -19.81
N THR A 3 50.88 35.88 -20.49
CA THR A 3 50.02 34.71 -20.68
C THR A 3 49.53 34.11 -19.37
N ASN A 4 50.34 34.20 -18.31
CA ASN A 4 49.99 33.74 -16.97
C ASN A 4 48.86 34.55 -16.32
N ALA A 5 48.80 35.87 -16.57
CA ALA A 5 47.72 36.72 -16.05
C ALA A 5 46.39 36.41 -16.74
N PHE A 6 46.43 36.10 -18.04
CA PHE A 6 45.25 35.74 -18.81
C PHE A 6 44.67 34.38 -18.36
N LEU A 7 45.54 33.38 -18.13
CA LEU A 7 45.13 32.06 -17.64
C LEU A 7 44.50 32.13 -16.23
N SER A 8 45.06 32.95 -15.34
CA SER A 8 44.51 33.16 -13.99
C SER A 8 43.14 33.84 -14.00
N VAL A 9 42.90 34.79 -14.90
CA VAL A 9 41.60 35.46 -15.05
C VAL A 9 40.55 34.48 -15.59
N VAL A 10 40.90 33.62 -16.56
CA VAL A 10 39.99 32.60 -17.11
C VAL A 10 39.61 31.56 -16.05
N LEU A 11 40.57 31.08 -15.24
CA LEU A 11 40.30 30.18 -14.11
C LEU A 11 39.42 30.81 -13.02
N MET A 12 39.60 32.10 -12.74
CA MET A 12 38.80 32.83 -11.75
C MET A 12 37.37 33.08 -12.26
N VAL A 13 37.16 33.34 -13.56
CA VAL A 13 35.83 33.49 -14.17
C VAL A 13 35.11 32.14 -14.30
N LEU A 14 35.82 31.05 -14.61
CA LEU A 14 35.23 29.70 -14.63
C LEU A 14 34.85 29.21 -13.21
N GLY A 15 35.63 29.60 -12.20
CA GLY A 15 35.33 29.30 -10.79
C GLY A 15 34.09 30.02 -10.25
N THR A 16 33.81 31.25 -10.69
CA THR A 16 32.64 32.02 -10.24
C THR A 16 31.34 31.62 -10.95
N CYS A 17 31.41 31.11 -12.18
CA CYS A 17 30.24 30.54 -12.88
C CYS A 17 29.72 29.23 -12.27
N LEU A 18 30.57 28.45 -11.59
CA LEU A 18 30.14 27.19 -10.96
C LEU A 18 29.39 27.41 -9.63
N LEU A 19 29.58 28.56 -8.97
CA LEU A 19 28.95 28.88 -7.69
C LEU A 19 27.60 29.59 -7.81
N SER A 20 27.22 30.06 -9.00
CA SER A 20 26.03 30.90 -9.23
C SER A 20 24.75 30.13 -9.59
N GLY A 21 24.79 28.78 -9.61
CA GLY A 21 23.67 27.96 -10.12
C GLY A 21 22.97 27.02 -9.13
N GLN A 22 23.45 26.83 -7.90
CA GLN A 22 22.77 25.94 -6.95
C GLN A 22 21.63 26.66 -6.23
N GLU A 23 20.40 26.15 -6.42
CA GLU A 23 19.24 26.60 -5.65
C GLU A 23 19.43 26.28 -4.16
N SER A 24 18.95 27.17 -3.29
CA SER A 24 18.99 26.92 -1.85
C SER A 24 18.14 25.69 -1.48
N TYR A 25 18.56 24.95 -0.46
CA TYR A 25 17.80 23.82 0.10
C TYR A 25 16.33 24.17 0.34
N LYS A 26 16.04 25.33 0.96
CA LYS A 26 14.66 25.76 1.26
C LYS A 26 13.83 25.97 -0.01
N THR A 27 14.45 26.56 -1.05
CA THR A 27 13.81 26.76 -2.35
C THR A 27 13.47 25.42 -3.01
N LEU A 28 14.40 24.46 -2.96
CA LEU A 28 14.20 23.13 -3.52
C LEU A 28 13.06 22.38 -2.81
N ILE A 29 13.01 22.40 -1.48
CA ILE A 29 11.90 21.83 -0.71
C ILE A 29 10.57 22.49 -1.08
N TYR A 30 10.53 23.83 -1.15
CA TYR A 30 9.32 24.57 -1.51
C TYR A 30 8.80 24.20 -2.91
N LYS A 31 9.67 24.19 -3.92
CA LYS A 31 9.30 23.81 -5.29
C LYS A 31 8.91 22.33 -5.38
N GLY A 32 9.57 21.46 -4.62
CA GLY A 32 9.19 20.06 -4.48
C GLY A 32 7.76 19.92 -3.97
N ASN A 33 7.41 20.63 -2.88
CA ASN A 33 6.07 20.63 -2.30
C ASN A 33 5.02 21.14 -3.30
N GLN A 34 5.31 22.24 -4.00
CA GLN A 34 4.40 22.77 -5.02
C GLN A 34 4.11 21.77 -6.14
N ASN A 35 5.12 21.03 -6.60
CA ASN A 35 4.92 19.99 -7.61
C ASN A 35 4.17 18.79 -7.04
N PHE A 36 4.46 18.41 -5.80
CA PHE A 36 3.77 17.31 -5.11
C PHE A 36 2.26 17.61 -4.95
N ASP A 37 1.91 18.83 -4.55
CA ASP A 37 0.52 19.29 -4.41
C ASP A 37 -0.22 19.29 -5.75
N LYS A 38 0.49 19.63 -6.83
CA LYS A 38 0.00 19.53 -8.21
C LYS A 38 -0.02 18.09 -8.75
N LYS A 39 0.35 17.10 -7.93
CA LYS A 39 0.50 15.68 -8.28
C LYS A 39 1.54 15.42 -9.39
N ASN A 40 2.43 16.37 -9.66
CA ASN A 40 3.57 16.19 -10.54
C ASN A 40 4.71 15.53 -9.78
N TYR A 41 4.55 14.24 -9.50
CA TYR A 41 5.43 13.51 -8.60
C TYR A 41 6.86 13.33 -9.14
N ASP A 42 7.04 13.21 -10.46
CA ASP A 42 8.38 13.17 -11.05
C ASP A 42 9.12 14.49 -10.84
N ALA A 43 8.50 15.64 -11.11
CA ALA A 43 9.14 16.93 -10.86
C ALA A 43 9.40 17.16 -9.36
N ALA A 44 8.46 16.75 -8.50
CA ALA A 44 8.63 16.82 -7.05
C ALA A 44 9.86 16.01 -6.59
N SER A 45 9.97 14.75 -7.06
CA SER A 45 11.09 13.88 -6.74
C SER A 45 12.42 14.46 -7.22
N SER A 46 12.47 15.08 -8.40
CA SER A 46 13.68 15.76 -8.89
C SER A 46 14.12 16.89 -7.95
N ARG A 47 13.19 17.76 -7.51
CA ARG A 47 13.52 18.85 -6.59
C ARG A 47 13.97 18.35 -5.22
N TYR A 48 13.30 17.32 -4.67
CA TYR A 48 13.70 16.73 -3.39
C TYR A 48 15.04 16.00 -3.47
N ALA A 49 15.35 15.34 -4.58
CA ALA A 49 16.65 14.70 -4.80
C ALA A 49 17.78 15.74 -4.88
N GLU A 50 17.55 16.89 -5.50
CA GLU A 50 18.49 18.02 -5.44
C GLU A 50 18.63 18.54 -4.00
N ALA A 51 17.53 18.67 -3.25
CA ALA A 51 17.58 19.10 -1.84
C ALA A 51 18.40 18.12 -0.98
N ALA A 52 18.25 16.81 -1.21
CA ALA A 52 18.99 15.76 -0.51
C ALA A 52 20.49 15.80 -0.84
N LYS A 53 20.89 16.24 -2.04
CA LYS A 53 22.31 16.47 -2.39
C LYS A 53 22.88 17.69 -1.68
N VAL A 54 22.08 18.74 -1.48
CA VAL A 54 22.50 19.95 -0.77
C VAL A 54 22.65 19.67 0.73
N ASN A 55 21.77 18.84 1.30
CA ASN A 55 21.88 18.42 2.70
C ASN A 55 21.53 16.93 2.85
N GLU A 56 22.56 16.09 2.80
CA GLU A 56 22.44 14.61 2.83
C GLU A 56 21.99 14.06 4.19
N LYS A 57 22.04 14.86 5.26
CA LYS A 57 21.66 14.44 6.62
C LYS A 57 20.33 15.02 7.06
N ASP A 58 19.53 15.53 6.12
CA ASP A 58 18.23 16.09 6.40
C ASP A 58 17.10 15.07 6.26
N PHE A 59 16.33 14.91 7.33
CA PHE A 59 15.15 14.04 7.35
C PHE A 59 14.11 14.43 6.29
N THR A 60 13.80 15.73 6.17
CA THR A 60 12.70 16.24 5.35
C THR A 60 12.92 15.96 3.87
N ALA A 61 14.15 16.14 3.37
CA ALA A 61 14.49 15.90 1.97
C ALA A 61 14.29 14.42 1.60
N HIS A 62 14.83 13.50 2.40
CA HIS A 62 14.69 12.06 2.17
C HIS A 62 13.25 11.58 2.35
N TYR A 63 12.55 12.05 3.38
CA TYR A 63 11.15 11.70 3.63
C TYR A 63 10.22 12.17 2.49
N ASN A 64 10.37 13.42 2.03
CA ASN A 64 9.56 13.96 0.95
C ASN A 64 9.89 13.34 -0.41
N LEU A 65 11.18 13.05 -0.67
CA LEU A 65 11.59 12.29 -1.84
C LEU A 65 10.93 10.91 -1.87
N GLY A 66 10.98 10.18 -0.74
CA GLY A 66 10.31 8.89 -0.60
C GLY A 66 8.81 8.97 -0.85
N ASN A 67 8.14 10.00 -0.33
CA ASN A 67 6.71 10.23 -0.57
C ASN A 67 6.40 10.46 -2.06
N ALA A 68 7.19 11.29 -2.73
CA ALA A 68 7.01 11.56 -4.16
C ALA A 68 7.21 10.28 -5.00
N LEU A 69 8.26 9.52 -4.72
CA LEU A 69 8.55 8.23 -5.38
C LEU A 69 7.43 7.22 -5.14
N TYR A 70 6.94 7.10 -3.89
CA TYR A 70 5.84 6.21 -3.54
C TYR A 70 4.56 6.57 -4.31
N LYS A 71 4.21 7.86 -4.38
CA LYS A 71 3.05 8.32 -5.14
C LYS A 71 3.20 8.11 -6.64
N ASN A 72 4.43 8.04 -7.13
CA ASN A 72 4.75 7.73 -8.52
C ASN A 72 4.90 6.22 -8.80
N GLY A 73 4.57 5.35 -7.83
CA GLY A 73 4.68 3.89 -8.00
C GLY A 73 6.09 3.32 -7.93
N LYS A 74 7.10 4.16 -7.68
CA LYS A 74 8.52 3.79 -7.58
C LYS A 74 8.84 3.26 -6.18
N TYR A 75 8.25 2.13 -5.83
CA TYR A 75 8.22 1.65 -4.44
C TYR A 75 9.59 1.22 -3.88
N ASP A 76 10.47 0.62 -4.70
CA ASP A 76 11.82 0.25 -4.25
C ASP A 76 12.70 1.47 -3.97
N GLU A 77 12.64 2.48 -4.83
CA GLU A 77 13.34 3.75 -4.60
C GLU A 77 12.76 4.48 -3.38
N ALA A 78 11.43 4.50 -3.23
CA ALA A 78 10.77 5.09 -2.07
C ALA A 78 11.21 4.40 -0.77
N LYS A 79 11.30 3.07 -0.76
CA LYS A 79 11.79 2.27 0.37
C LYS A 79 13.19 2.72 0.77
N ALA A 80 14.12 2.83 -0.17
CA ALA A 80 15.50 3.27 0.12
C ALA A 80 15.55 4.67 0.74
N GLU A 81 14.72 5.60 0.28
CA GLU A 81 14.67 6.96 0.81
C GLU A 81 13.98 7.03 2.18
N PHE A 82 12.95 6.22 2.42
CA PHE A 82 12.36 6.08 3.76
C PHE A 82 13.31 5.42 4.77
N GLU A 83 14.16 4.48 4.36
CA GLU A 83 15.22 3.93 5.23
C GLU A 83 16.25 4.99 5.64
N LYS A 84 16.61 5.90 4.72
CA LYS A 84 17.47 7.05 5.07
C LYS A 84 16.74 7.99 6.03
N ALA A 85 15.48 8.33 5.76
CA ALA A 85 14.67 9.16 6.65
C ALA A 85 14.53 8.53 8.05
N GLU A 86 14.32 7.21 8.14
CA GLU A 86 14.24 6.49 9.42
C GLU A 86 15.54 6.56 10.24
N LYS A 87 16.70 6.57 9.57
CA LYS A 87 18.01 6.72 10.22
C LYS A 87 18.29 8.17 10.65
N LEU A 88 17.75 9.14 9.91
CA LEU A 88 17.95 10.58 10.14
C LEU A 88 16.90 11.21 11.05
N SER A 89 15.81 10.51 11.38
CA SER A 89 14.75 11.02 12.24
C SER A 89 15.29 11.41 13.62
N GLN A 90 14.93 12.59 14.10
CA GLN A 90 15.37 13.10 15.40
C GLN A 90 14.25 13.13 16.44
N THR A 91 13.00 13.03 16.01
CA THR A 91 11.82 13.09 16.87
C THR A 91 10.99 11.81 16.79
N LEU A 92 10.19 11.53 17.83
CA LEU A 92 9.27 10.39 17.82
C LEU A 92 8.26 10.46 16.65
N PRO A 93 7.66 11.62 16.32
CA PRO A 93 6.80 11.76 15.14
C PRO A 93 7.52 11.43 13.82
N ASP A 94 8.75 11.95 13.62
CA ASP A 94 9.53 11.67 12.41
C ASP A 94 9.82 10.18 12.26
N LYS A 95 10.24 9.54 13.37
CA LYS A 95 10.51 8.11 13.42
C LYS A 95 9.26 7.30 13.08
N SER A 96 8.12 7.65 13.68
CA SER A 96 6.83 7.01 13.40
C SER A 96 6.44 7.13 11.93
N ALA A 97 6.55 8.33 11.36
CA ALA A 97 6.17 8.61 9.98
C ALA A 97 7.06 7.86 8.97
N ALA A 98 8.38 7.84 9.17
CA ALA A 98 9.30 7.11 8.31
C ALA A 98 9.06 5.59 8.38
N LEU A 99 8.91 5.02 9.58
CA LEU A 99 8.61 3.59 9.75
C LEU A 99 7.27 3.20 9.12
N TYR A 100 6.24 4.04 9.28
CA TYR A 100 4.94 3.85 8.66
C TYR A 100 5.01 3.84 7.13
N ASN A 101 5.68 4.82 6.53
CA ASN A 101 5.79 4.89 5.08
C ASN A 101 6.73 3.84 4.48
N LEU A 102 7.77 3.44 5.21
CA LEU A 102 8.57 2.27 4.86
C LEU A 102 7.70 1.00 4.85
N GLY A 103 6.83 0.82 5.85
CA GLY A 103 5.83 -0.25 5.89
C GLY A 103 4.88 -0.22 4.69
N ASN A 104 4.40 0.98 4.30
CA ASN A 104 3.58 1.16 3.11
C ASN A 104 4.31 0.74 1.83
N ALA A 105 5.59 1.08 1.68
CA ALA A 105 6.39 0.65 0.54
C ALA A 105 6.50 -0.88 0.48
N HIS A 106 6.78 -1.55 1.61
CA HIS A 106 6.80 -3.01 1.68
C HIS A 106 5.44 -3.65 1.36
N MET A 107 4.31 -3.05 1.78
CA MET A 107 2.97 -3.52 1.40
C MET A 107 2.75 -3.52 -0.11
N GLN A 108 3.21 -2.47 -0.80
CA GLN A 108 3.10 -2.39 -2.26
C GLN A 108 3.99 -3.42 -2.94
N LEU A 109 5.19 -3.66 -2.39
CA LEU A 109 6.13 -4.69 -2.83
C LEU A 109 5.72 -6.12 -2.42
N ARG A 110 4.50 -6.31 -1.88
CA ARG A 110 3.95 -7.60 -1.42
C ARG A 110 4.75 -8.29 -0.31
N ASP A 111 5.63 -7.56 0.36
CA ASP A 111 6.36 -8.01 1.55
C ASP A 111 5.56 -7.68 2.81
N THR A 112 4.45 -8.40 2.98
CA THR A 112 3.48 -8.16 4.06
C THR A 112 4.08 -8.42 5.45
N GLU A 113 5.02 -9.36 5.54
CA GLU A 113 5.72 -9.69 6.79
C GLU A 113 6.57 -8.53 7.27
N LYS A 114 7.40 -7.96 6.39
CA LYS A 114 8.21 -6.80 6.75
C LYS A 114 7.34 -5.57 7.03
N ALA A 115 6.28 -5.38 6.26
CA ALA A 115 5.34 -4.29 6.49
C ALA A 115 4.71 -4.35 7.88
N SER A 116 4.22 -5.52 8.33
CA SER A 116 3.60 -5.63 9.66
C SER A 116 4.60 -5.38 10.78
N GLN A 117 5.86 -5.82 10.64
CA GLN A 117 6.93 -5.51 11.59
C GLN A 117 7.19 -3.99 11.67
N LEU A 118 7.22 -3.30 10.54
CA LEU A 118 7.46 -1.86 10.47
C LEU A 118 6.30 -1.05 11.06
N TYR A 119 5.05 -1.41 10.75
CA TYR A 119 3.89 -0.78 11.38
C TYR A 119 3.86 -0.99 12.89
N LYS A 120 4.22 -2.19 13.36
CA LYS A 120 4.36 -2.46 14.80
C LYS A 120 5.44 -1.58 15.43
N GLN A 121 6.56 -1.33 14.76
CA GLN A 121 7.59 -0.41 15.25
C GLN A 121 7.11 1.04 15.26
N ALA A 122 6.36 1.47 14.23
CA ALA A 122 5.77 2.80 14.17
C ALA A 122 4.75 3.03 15.31
N LEU A 123 3.90 2.03 15.61
CA LEU A 123 2.98 2.07 16.76
C LEU A 123 3.69 2.13 18.12
N LYS A 124 4.95 1.70 18.23
CA LYS A 124 5.72 1.92 19.47
C LYS A 124 6.07 3.40 19.66
N GLN A 125 6.19 4.16 18.57
CA GLN A 125 6.48 5.60 18.60
C GLN A 125 5.19 6.42 18.75
N ASP A 126 4.08 5.97 18.13
CA ASP A 126 2.76 6.58 18.20
C ASP A 126 1.65 5.53 18.45
N PRO A 127 1.41 5.14 19.72
CA PRO A 127 0.50 4.03 20.06
C PRO A 127 -0.98 4.26 19.73
N TYR A 128 -1.38 5.52 19.60
CA TYR A 128 -2.76 5.94 19.38
C TYR A 128 -3.07 6.23 17.92
N ASN A 129 -2.12 5.98 17.02
CA ASN A 129 -2.31 6.18 15.60
C ASN A 129 -3.21 5.09 14.97
N GLU A 130 -4.50 5.42 14.85
CA GLU A 130 -5.50 4.53 14.27
C GLU A 130 -5.21 4.17 12.79
N VAL A 131 -4.51 5.02 12.05
CA VAL A 131 -4.14 4.73 10.65
C VAL A 131 -3.08 3.64 10.60
N ILE A 132 -2.02 3.77 11.40
CA ILE A 132 -0.94 2.78 11.47
C ILE A 132 -1.50 1.44 12.00
N ARG A 133 -2.39 1.48 13.01
CA ARG A 133 -3.02 0.27 13.57
C ARG A 133 -3.81 -0.50 12.52
N LYS A 134 -4.63 0.18 11.72
CA LYS A 134 -5.39 -0.45 10.64
C LYS A 134 -4.48 -1.07 9.58
N ASN A 135 -3.43 -0.36 9.17
CA ASN A 135 -2.48 -0.91 8.19
C ASN A 135 -1.71 -2.12 8.73
N TYR A 136 -1.37 -2.13 10.02
CA TYR A 136 -0.84 -3.30 10.71
C TYR A 136 -1.80 -4.49 10.65
N GLU A 137 -3.08 -4.28 10.99
CA GLU A 137 -4.11 -5.32 10.95
C GLU A 137 -4.29 -5.87 9.53
N ILE A 138 -4.35 -5.00 8.52
CA ILE A 138 -4.42 -5.40 7.10
C ILE A 138 -3.20 -6.24 6.71
N ALA A 139 -1.99 -5.83 7.11
CA ALA A 139 -0.78 -6.60 6.82
C ALA A 139 -0.82 -8.00 7.45
N LYS A 140 -1.25 -8.11 8.72
CA LYS A 140 -1.40 -9.38 9.43
C LYS A 140 -2.46 -10.30 8.82
N LEU A 141 -3.56 -9.75 8.32
CA LEU A 141 -4.60 -10.53 7.63
C LEU A 141 -4.05 -11.13 6.33
N LYS A 142 -3.35 -10.33 5.51
CA LYS A 142 -2.73 -10.82 4.27
C LYS A 142 -1.68 -11.91 4.50
N GLU A 143 -0.90 -11.81 5.58
CA GLU A 143 0.02 -12.89 5.97
C GLU A 143 -0.71 -14.20 6.26
N LYS A 144 -1.83 -14.14 6.98
CA LYS A 144 -2.65 -15.31 7.33
C LYS A 144 -3.27 -15.95 6.09
N GLU A 145 -3.79 -15.14 5.16
CA GLU A 145 -4.31 -15.61 3.87
C GLU A 145 -3.24 -16.36 3.06
N LYS A 146 -2.03 -15.80 2.97
CA LYS A 146 -0.89 -16.43 2.28
C LYS A 146 -0.51 -17.78 2.91
N GLN A 147 -0.52 -17.89 4.25
CA GLN A 147 -0.26 -19.16 4.94
C GLN A 147 -1.35 -20.20 4.67
N GLN A 148 -2.62 -19.80 4.66
CA GLN A 148 -3.75 -20.70 4.37
C GLN A 148 -3.71 -21.21 2.93
N GLN A 149 -3.37 -20.35 1.96
CA GLN A 149 -3.19 -20.77 0.57
C GLN A 149 -2.06 -21.80 0.43
N GLN A 150 -0.93 -21.57 1.11
CA GLN A 150 0.19 -22.53 1.10
C GLN A 150 -0.18 -23.88 1.72
N GLN A 151 -1.02 -23.90 2.76
CA GLN A 151 -1.51 -25.15 3.36
C GLN A 151 -2.46 -25.89 2.41
N LYS A 152 -3.40 -25.20 1.76
CA LYS A 152 -4.30 -25.80 0.76
C LYS A 152 -3.53 -26.40 -0.42
N ASN A 153 -2.51 -25.70 -0.93
CA ASN A 153 -1.68 -26.19 -2.04
C ASN A 153 -0.86 -27.43 -1.66
N LYS A 154 -0.48 -27.60 -0.39
CA LYS A 154 0.20 -28.81 0.09
C LYS A 154 -0.74 -30.00 0.29
N SER A 155 -1.99 -29.75 0.67
CA SER A 155 -3.00 -30.80 0.86
C SER A 155 -3.63 -31.29 -0.45
N GLY A 156 -3.56 -30.52 -1.53
CA GLY A 156 -4.11 -30.90 -2.85
C GLY A 156 -3.22 -31.82 -3.71
N ASN A 157 -1.95 -32.05 -3.32
CA ASN A 157 -0.99 -32.80 -4.14
C ASN A 157 -0.77 -34.26 -3.66
N GLY A 158 -1.76 -34.85 -2.98
CA GLY A 158 -1.62 -36.15 -2.29
C GLY A 158 -2.74 -37.15 -2.55
N GLY A 159 -3.39 -37.11 -3.71
CA GLY A 159 -4.53 -37.99 -4.00
C GLY A 159 -4.55 -38.51 -5.43
N ASP A 160 -3.55 -39.30 -5.81
CA ASP A 160 -3.72 -40.22 -6.95
C ASP A 160 -2.90 -41.51 -6.72
N HIS A 161 -3.55 -42.50 -6.11
CA HIS A 161 -3.12 -43.91 -6.21
C HIS A 161 -4.36 -44.81 -6.17
N ASP A 162 -4.79 -45.16 -7.37
CA ASP A 162 -5.30 -46.46 -7.84
C ASP A 162 -6.11 -47.32 -6.85
N GLN A 163 -7.42 -47.42 -7.12
CA GLN A 163 -8.14 -48.67 -6.95
C GLN A 163 -8.86 -49.05 -8.24
N LYS A 164 -8.20 -49.94 -8.99
CA LYS A 164 -8.78 -50.70 -10.09
C LYS A 164 -9.61 -51.87 -9.55
N ASP A 165 -10.85 -51.91 -10.05
CA ASP A 165 -11.60 -53.08 -10.49
C ASP A 165 -11.58 -54.38 -9.67
N GLN A 166 -12.78 -54.79 -9.22
CA GLN A 166 -13.30 -56.12 -9.53
C GLN A 166 -14.83 -56.16 -9.41
N LYS A 167 -15.50 -56.17 -10.57
CA LYS A 167 -16.87 -56.69 -10.72
C LYS A 167 -16.81 -58.21 -10.87
N LYS A 168 -17.58 -58.93 -10.06
CA LYS A 168 -18.15 -60.23 -10.42
C LYS A 168 -19.65 -60.17 -10.14
N GLY A 169 -20.43 -60.38 -11.19
CA GLY A 169 -21.86 -60.63 -11.07
C GLY A 169 -22.12 -62.09 -10.74
N ASP A 170 -23.33 -62.38 -10.28
CA ASP A 170 -24.07 -63.61 -10.58
C ASP A 170 -25.56 -63.37 -10.32
N GLU A 171 -26.37 -63.79 -11.28
CA GLU A 171 -27.84 -63.74 -11.33
C GLU A 171 -28.49 -64.86 -10.51
N LYS A 172 -29.72 -64.64 -10.00
CA LYS A 172 -30.92 -65.48 -10.20
C LYS A 172 -32.01 -65.25 -9.13
N GLY A 173 -33.27 -65.15 -9.57
CA GLY A 173 -34.45 -65.48 -8.74
C GLY A 173 -35.74 -64.74 -9.10
N ASN A 174 -36.68 -65.44 -9.76
CA ASN A 174 -37.96 -64.98 -10.29
C ASN A 174 -39.15 -65.14 -9.30
N LEU A 175 -40.05 -64.12 -9.24
CA LEU A 175 -41.55 -64.11 -9.11
C LEU A 175 -42.30 -64.84 -7.94
N PRO A 176 -43.63 -64.60 -7.71
CA PRO A 176 -44.35 -63.33 -7.46
C PRO A 176 -45.46 -63.46 -6.36
N LYS A 177 -46.10 -62.36 -5.91
CA LYS A 177 -47.56 -62.33 -5.59
C LYS A 177 -48.11 -60.92 -5.32
N GLN A 178 -49.28 -60.68 -5.90
CA GLN A 178 -50.15 -59.51 -5.80
C GLN A 178 -50.87 -59.45 -4.44
N GLU A 179 -51.18 -58.25 -3.96
CA GLU A 179 -52.58 -57.79 -3.76
C GLU A 179 -52.64 -56.30 -3.37
N GLN A 180 -53.84 -55.75 -3.56
CA GLN A 180 -54.19 -54.35 -3.81
C GLN A 180 -54.33 -53.48 -2.55
N GLY A 181 -54.23 -52.16 -2.74
CA GLY A 181 -54.68 -51.16 -1.76
C GLY A 181 -54.50 -49.74 -2.28
N ASN A 182 -55.60 -49.16 -2.79
CA ASN A 182 -55.72 -47.78 -3.27
C ASN A 182 -55.39 -46.74 -2.18
N GLY A 183 -54.82 -45.60 -2.59
CA GLY A 183 -54.75 -44.42 -1.72
C GLY A 183 -53.92 -43.27 -2.28
N GLU A 184 -54.57 -42.43 -3.09
CA GLU A 184 -54.28 -40.99 -3.29
C GLU A 184 -53.06 -40.57 -4.13
N GLN A 185 -53.41 -40.11 -5.33
CA GLN A 185 -52.60 -39.26 -6.20
C GLN A 185 -52.40 -37.89 -5.53
N ASN A 186 -51.13 -37.51 -5.31
CA ASN A 186 -50.77 -36.10 -5.30
C ASN A 186 -49.67 -35.87 -6.34
N LYS A 187 -49.95 -34.93 -7.24
CA LYS A 187 -49.15 -34.61 -8.43
C LYS A 187 -47.74 -34.21 -8.03
N GLY A 188 -46.77 -34.95 -8.57
CA GLY A 188 -45.37 -34.57 -8.56
C GLY A 188 -45.10 -33.39 -9.48
N GLN A 189 -44.26 -32.48 -9.00
CA GLN A 189 -43.22 -31.88 -9.84
C GLN A 189 -41.90 -32.25 -9.20
N GLY A 190 -41.21 -33.19 -9.86
CA GLY A 190 -39.88 -33.63 -9.49
C GLY A 190 -38.81 -32.66 -9.99
N LYS A 191 -37.68 -32.72 -9.28
CA LYS A 191 -36.27 -32.56 -9.68
C LYS A 191 -35.57 -32.06 -8.41
N GLY A 192 -35.02 -32.94 -7.58
CA GLY A 192 -33.99 -33.91 -7.97
C GLY A 192 -32.67 -33.17 -8.00
N ASN A 193 -32.02 -33.11 -6.84
CA ASN A 193 -30.65 -32.65 -6.68
C ASN A 193 -29.74 -33.50 -7.56
N ASP A 194 -29.03 -32.85 -8.47
CA ASP A 194 -27.82 -33.38 -9.07
C ASP A 194 -26.75 -32.29 -8.96
N PRO A 195 -25.72 -32.46 -8.12
CA PRO A 195 -24.62 -31.53 -8.05
C PRO A 195 -23.65 -31.85 -9.18
N ASN A 196 -23.21 -30.80 -9.88
CA ASN A 196 -22.04 -30.72 -10.76
C ASN A 196 -22.32 -30.65 -12.28
N LYS A 197 -22.32 -29.41 -12.78
CA LYS A 197 -21.83 -28.88 -14.08
C LYS A 197 -22.43 -27.47 -14.22
N ASN A 198 -21.73 -26.37 -14.45
CA ASN A 198 -20.38 -26.10 -14.89
C ASN A 198 -19.98 -24.71 -14.36
N ASN A 199 -18.73 -24.61 -13.92
CA ASN A 199 -17.78 -23.56 -14.26
C ASN A 199 -18.36 -22.19 -14.70
N ASP A 200 -18.42 -21.24 -13.77
CA ASP A 200 -18.24 -19.83 -14.10
C ASP A 200 -17.33 -19.19 -13.04
N ASN A 201 -16.17 -18.76 -13.51
CA ASN A 201 -15.11 -18.12 -12.74
C ASN A 201 -15.65 -16.92 -11.95
N SER A 202 -15.67 -17.04 -10.64
CA SER A 202 -15.80 -15.89 -9.73
C SER A 202 -15.03 -16.17 -8.43
N GLU A 203 -13.75 -16.47 -8.61
CA GLU A 203 -12.73 -16.28 -7.58
C GLU A 203 -12.52 -14.76 -7.38
N ASP A 204 -12.22 -14.35 -6.15
CA ASP A 204 -11.81 -12.99 -5.75
C ASP A 204 -12.85 -11.86 -5.64
N GLN A 205 -13.96 -12.04 -4.91
CA GLN A 205 -14.70 -10.86 -4.40
C GLN A 205 -15.06 -10.97 -2.92
N MET A 206 -14.67 -9.93 -2.17
CA MET A 206 -15.27 -9.57 -0.89
C MET A 206 -16.80 -9.53 -1.09
N PRO A 207 -17.63 -9.99 -0.13
CA PRO A 207 -19.07 -9.86 -0.25
C PRO A 207 -19.42 -8.40 -0.59
N LYS A 208 -20.08 -8.15 -1.72
CA LYS A 208 -20.31 -6.80 -2.25
C LYS A 208 -20.94 -5.87 -1.22
N ASP A 209 -21.75 -6.42 -0.33
CA ASP A 209 -22.38 -5.70 0.78
C ASP A 209 -21.38 -5.22 1.83
N LEU A 210 -20.35 -6.03 2.10
CA LEU A 210 -19.25 -5.69 3.01
C LEU A 210 -18.33 -4.64 2.37
N GLU A 211 -18.01 -4.79 1.09
CA GLU A 211 -17.23 -3.81 0.34
C GLU A 211 -17.96 -2.45 0.26
N ASN A 212 -19.26 -2.45 -0.06
CA ASN A 212 -20.07 -1.24 -0.10
C ASN A 212 -20.26 -0.61 1.29
N ALA A 213 -20.36 -1.41 2.35
CA ALA A 213 -20.42 -0.90 3.72
C ALA A 213 -19.10 -0.26 4.15
N ILE A 214 -17.96 -0.83 3.74
CA ILE A 214 -16.63 -0.27 3.99
C ILE A 214 -16.45 1.03 3.21
N LEU A 215 -16.77 1.03 1.91
CA LEU A 215 -16.63 2.21 1.04
C LEU A 215 -17.53 3.38 1.49
N ASN A 216 -18.81 3.12 1.78
CA ASN A 216 -19.73 4.17 2.28
C ASN A 216 -19.27 4.74 3.64
N ARG A 217 -18.66 3.91 4.50
CA ARG A 217 -18.15 4.36 5.80
C ARG A 217 -16.84 5.14 5.68
N VAL A 218 -16.03 4.82 4.67
CA VAL A 218 -14.79 5.52 4.30
C VAL A 218 -15.11 6.88 3.70
N GLU A 219 -15.97 6.95 2.68
CA GLU A 219 -16.32 8.19 1.99
C GLU A 219 -16.92 9.23 2.96
N ASN A 220 -17.85 8.81 3.82
CA ASN A 220 -18.48 9.70 4.79
C ASN A 220 -17.48 10.21 5.87
N LYS A 221 -16.48 9.41 6.26
CA LYS A 221 -15.44 9.84 7.22
C LYS A 221 -14.34 10.67 6.58
N GLU A 222 -14.00 10.41 5.33
CA GLU A 222 -13.03 11.20 4.57
C GLU A 222 -13.58 12.57 4.25
N ARG A 223 -14.87 12.69 3.87
CA ARG A 223 -15.54 13.98 3.65
C ARG A 223 -15.55 14.86 4.91
N GLU A 224 -15.79 14.27 6.08
CA GLU A 224 -15.82 15.01 7.34
C GLU A 224 -14.40 15.36 7.85
N THR A 225 -13.42 14.47 7.65
CA THR A 225 -12.02 14.75 7.97
C THR A 225 -11.44 15.84 7.06
N ALA A 226 -11.72 15.77 5.75
CA ALA A 226 -11.28 16.77 4.78
C ALA A 226 -11.89 18.15 5.07
N LYS A 227 -13.19 18.22 5.40
CA LYS A 227 -13.84 19.47 5.85
C LYS A 227 -13.17 20.05 7.09
N ARG A 228 -12.82 19.24 8.09
CA ARG A 228 -12.15 19.72 9.31
C ARG A 228 -10.73 20.21 9.06
N ILE A 229 -9.96 19.52 8.22
CA ILE A 229 -8.57 19.91 7.90
C ILE A 229 -8.56 21.19 7.05
N LEU A 230 -9.45 21.29 6.06
CA LEU A 230 -9.59 22.49 5.24
C LEU A 230 -10.04 23.69 6.08
N ASN A 231 -11.03 23.53 6.96
CA ASN A 231 -11.52 24.62 7.81
C ASN A 231 -10.52 25.02 8.92
N LYS A 232 -9.65 24.09 9.37
CA LYS A 232 -8.57 24.38 10.33
C LYS A 232 -7.40 25.13 9.71
N ASN A 233 -7.12 24.93 8.42
CA ASN A 233 -6.05 25.62 7.70
C ASN A 233 -6.46 26.99 7.14
N SER A 234 -7.76 27.28 6.99
CA SER A 234 -8.25 28.59 6.52
C SER A 234 -8.31 29.69 7.58
N TYR A 235 -8.08 29.40 8.87
CA TYR A 235 -8.03 30.41 9.95
C TYR A 235 -6.62 30.77 10.43
N SER A 236 -5.56 30.27 9.80
CA SER A 236 -4.19 30.74 10.05
C SER A 236 -3.89 31.97 9.19
N MET A 237 -4.58 33.07 9.45
CA MET A 237 -4.19 34.39 8.94
C MET A 237 -2.79 34.73 9.48
N PRO A 238 -1.84 35.16 8.67
CA PRO A 238 -0.55 35.63 9.17
C PRO A 238 -0.81 36.84 10.08
N GLN A 239 -0.38 36.77 11.34
CA GLN A 239 -0.32 37.93 12.21
C GLN A 239 0.71 38.89 11.60
N SER A 240 0.28 40.10 11.24
CA SER A 240 1.19 41.17 10.84
C SER A 240 1.89 41.72 12.07
N ASN A 241 3.22 41.66 12.07
CA ASN A 241 4.04 42.23 13.13
C ASN A 241 4.19 43.74 12.87
N GLU A 242 3.12 44.52 13.05
CA GLU A 242 3.27 45.97 13.19
C GLU A 242 3.66 46.26 14.65
N LYS A 243 4.91 46.70 14.81
CA LYS A 243 5.40 47.29 16.06
C LYS A 243 4.88 48.73 16.09
N ASP A 244 3.91 48.99 16.94
CA ASP A 244 3.58 50.35 17.38
C ASP A 244 4.77 50.89 18.20
N TRP A 245 5.42 51.90 17.65
CA TRP A 245 6.08 52.96 18.40
C TRP A 245 5.26 54.24 18.22
#